data_AF-K5BBK4-F1
#
_entry.id   AF-K5BBK4-F1
#
_cell.length_a   1.000
_cell.length_b   1.000
_cell.length_c   1.000
_cell.angle_alpha   90.00
_cell.angle_beta   90.00
_cell.angle_gamma   90.00
#
_symmetry.space_group_name_H-M   'P 1'
#
loop_
_entity.id
_entity.type
_entity.pdbx_description
1 polymer ?
#
loop_
_entity_poly.entity_id
_entity_poly.type
_entity_poly.pdbx_seq_one_letter_code
_entity_poly.pdbx_strand_id
1 'polypeptide(L)'
;MMVDMELLERALDRAGHDIGDDGSAEYRKGKEAALRFARICVLDEIAIAAAHFIDQVDGDGRADRDRARVLAALRTVTERLNHGLRNAASDYSGDEATGYRDGLRVALDLTAERERVVAAQAGEPARVG
;
A
#
# COMPACT_ATOMS: atom_id res chain seq x y z
N MET A 1 6.11 13.59 -4.52
CA MET A 1 5.55 12.27 -4.91
C MET A 1 5.80 11.13 -3.89
N MET A 2 7.03 10.81 -3.49
CA MET A 2 7.37 9.51 -2.83
C MET A 2 6.91 9.35 -1.36
N VAL A 3 6.68 10.45 -0.65
CA VAL A 3 6.43 10.44 0.81
C VAL A 3 5.19 9.62 1.19
N ASP A 4 4.10 9.71 0.42
CA ASP A 4 2.87 8.98 0.75
C ASP A 4 2.99 7.47 0.60
N MET A 5 3.76 7.02 -0.40
CA MET A 5 4.04 5.60 -0.60
C MET A 5 5.01 5.07 0.48
N GLU A 6 6.03 5.85 0.86
CA GLU A 6 6.92 5.51 1.99
C GLU A 6 6.17 5.43 3.32
N LEU A 7 5.21 6.33 3.55
CA LEU A 7 4.40 6.29 4.76
C LEU A 7 3.45 5.08 4.79
N LEU A 8 2.96 4.62 3.63
CA LEU A 8 2.24 3.36 3.52
C LEU A 8 3.16 2.16 3.79
N GLU A 9 4.37 2.15 3.23
CA GLU A 9 5.37 1.11 3.49
C GLU A 9 5.68 0.95 4.98
N ARG A 10 5.93 2.07 5.68
CA ARG A 10 6.15 2.08 7.14
C ARG A 10 4.93 1.60 7.94
N ALA A 11 3.72 1.88 7.46
CA ALA A 11 2.50 1.42 8.11
C ALA A 11 2.36 -0.11 8.00
N LEU A 12 2.71 -0.67 6.84
CA LEU A 12 2.74 -2.12 6.62
C LEU A 12 3.82 -2.80 7.46
N ASP A 13 5.02 -2.21 7.57
CA ASP A 13 6.08 -2.74 8.44
C ASP A 13 5.66 -2.77 9.91
N ARG A 14 5.00 -1.70 10.38
CA ARG A 14 4.46 -1.66 11.74
C ARG A 14 3.39 -2.74 11.93
N ALA A 15 2.45 -2.89 10.99
CA ALA A 15 1.44 -3.92 11.07
C ALA A 15 2.05 -5.34 11.11
N GLY A 16 3.19 -5.55 10.44
CA GLY A 16 3.93 -6.81 10.48
C GLY A 16 4.60 -7.06 11.84
N HIS A 17 5.13 -6.01 12.46
CA HIS A 17 5.70 -6.10 13.80
C HIS A 17 4.64 -6.36 14.88
N ASP A 18 3.44 -5.79 14.70
CA ASP A 18 2.33 -5.86 15.65
C ASP A 18 1.47 -7.13 15.51
N ILE A 19 1.87 -8.11 14.67
CA ILE A 19 1.16 -9.39 14.54
C ILE A 19 1.00 -10.10 15.90
N GLY A 20 1.95 -9.91 16.82
CA GLY A 20 1.90 -10.45 18.18
C GLY A 20 1.75 -11.98 18.21
N ASP A 21 1.12 -12.48 19.28
CA ASP A 21 0.76 -13.90 19.46
C ASP A 21 -0.66 -14.23 18.98
N ASP A 22 -1.24 -13.40 18.09
CA ASP A 22 -2.59 -13.61 17.56
C ASP A 22 -2.70 -14.97 16.84
N GLY A 23 -3.65 -15.81 17.28
CA GLY A 23 -3.98 -17.05 16.60
C GLY A 23 -2.90 -18.13 16.65
N SER A 24 -3.00 -19.11 15.73
CA SER A 24 -2.05 -20.21 15.59
C SER A 24 -0.76 -19.77 14.88
N ALA A 25 0.30 -20.57 14.97
CA ALA A 25 1.55 -20.29 14.26
C ALA A 25 1.36 -20.21 12.73
N GLU A 26 0.50 -21.08 12.17
CA GLU A 26 0.16 -21.06 10.75
C GLU A 26 -0.63 -19.82 10.36
N TYR A 27 -1.57 -19.39 11.22
CA TYR A 27 -2.26 -18.11 11.02
C TYR A 27 -1.29 -16.93 10.97
N ARG A 28 -0.36 -16.84 11.92
CA ARG A 28 0.65 -15.76 11.95
C ARG A 28 1.53 -15.77 10.72
N LYS A 29 1.98 -16.96 10.29
CA LYS A 29 2.77 -17.14 9.07
C LYS A 29 2.03 -16.62 7.84
N GLY A 30 0.74 -16.96 7.70
CA GLY A 30 -0.10 -16.44 6.62
C GLY A 30 -0.22 -14.91 6.67
N LYS A 31 -0.48 -14.35 7.86
CA LYS A 31 -0.62 -12.90 8.08
C LYS A 31 0.68 -12.16 7.74
N GLU A 32 1.84 -12.69 8.16
CA GLU A 32 3.15 -12.14 7.81
C GLU A 32 3.42 -12.19 6.31
N ALA A 33 3.10 -13.31 5.65
CA ALA A 33 3.27 -13.47 4.21
C ALA A 33 2.43 -12.45 3.42
N ALA A 34 1.19 -12.19 3.85
CA ALA A 34 0.33 -11.19 3.23
C ALA A 34 0.87 -9.76 3.37
N LEU A 35 1.32 -9.37 4.57
CA LEU A 35 1.89 -8.04 4.79
C LEU A 35 3.22 -7.86 4.05
N ARG A 36 4.04 -8.91 3.95
CA ARG A 36 5.25 -8.92 3.11
C ARG A 36 4.90 -8.73 1.63
N PHE A 37 3.90 -9.43 1.13
CA PHE A 37 3.42 -9.27 -0.25
C PHE A 37 2.92 -7.85 -0.51
N ALA A 38 2.14 -7.28 0.40
CA ALA A 38 1.67 -5.89 0.30
C ALA A 38 2.84 -4.90 0.23
N ARG A 39 3.85 -5.08 1.08
CA ARG A 39 5.07 -4.26 1.07
C ARG A 39 5.83 -4.35 -0.25
N ILE A 40 5.96 -5.55 -0.82
CA ILE A 40 6.57 -5.72 -2.16
C ILE A 40 5.79 -4.91 -3.20
N CYS A 41 4.46 -4.97 -3.19
CA CYS A 41 3.65 -4.19 -4.13
C CYS A 41 3.91 -2.69 -4.02
N VAL A 42 4.05 -2.16 -2.80
CA VAL A 42 4.34 -0.74 -2.56
C VAL A 42 5.77 -0.38 -3.01
N LEU A 43 6.76 -1.22 -2.70
CA LEU A 43 8.14 -1.01 -3.10
C LEU A 43 8.34 -1.04 -4.61
N ASP A 44 7.61 -1.91 -5.32
CA ASP A 44 7.61 -1.94 -6.79
C ASP A 44 7.17 -0.60 -7.38
N GLU A 45 6.07 -0.03 -6.86
CA GLU A 45 5.58 1.28 -7.32
C GLU A 45 6.55 2.42 -6.97
N ILE A 46 7.20 2.36 -5.80
CA ILE A 46 8.26 3.32 -5.43
C ILE A 46 9.43 3.22 -6.42
N ALA A 47 9.86 2.01 -6.78
CA ALA A 47 10.95 1.80 -7.71
C ALA A 47 10.61 2.31 -9.12
N ILE A 48 9.39 2.03 -9.61
CA ILE A 48 8.87 2.55 -10.89
C ILE A 48 8.85 4.08 -10.88
N ALA A 49 8.32 4.68 -9.81
CA ALA A 49 8.29 6.12 -9.64
C ALA A 49 9.68 6.76 -9.64
N ALA A 50 10.66 6.13 -8.97
CA ALA A 50 12.05 6.59 -8.93
C ALA A 50 12.72 6.52 -10.31
N ALA A 51 12.42 5.50 -11.13
CA ALA A 51 12.95 5.39 -12.48
C ALA A 51 12.44 6.51 -13.40
N HIS A 52 11.18 6.92 -13.26
CA HIS A 52 10.57 8.00 -14.04
C HIS A 52 11.02 9.42 -13.63
N PHE A 53 11.67 9.58 -12.48
CA PHE A 53 12.18 10.87 -12.02
C PHE A 53 13.36 11.41 -12.86
N ILE A 54 14.01 10.54 -13.63
CA ILE A 54 15.16 10.90 -14.48
C ILE A 54 14.72 11.74 -15.71
N ASP A 55 13.42 11.71 -16.08
CA ASP A 55 12.93 12.25 -17.37
C ASP A 55 12.04 13.51 -17.27
N GLN A 56 11.90 14.15 -16.10
CA GLN A 56 10.92 15.25 -15.92
C GLN A 56 11.59 16.64 -15.76
N VAL A 57 11.34 17.53 -16.71
CA VAL A 57 11.71 18.96 -16.71
C VAL A 57 10.61 19.80 -16.03
N ASP A 58 11.02 20.80 -15.26
CA ASP A 58 10.16 21.65 -14.41
C ASP A 58 9.06 22.41 -15.17
N GLY A 59 7.86 22.45 -14.58
CA GLY A 59 6.74 23.27 -15.06
C GLY A 59 5.61 23.34 -14.04
N ASP A 60 4.81 24.41 -14.11
CA ASP A 60 3.63 24.63 -13.25
C ASP A 60 2.66 23.43 -13.32
N GLY A 61 2.03 23.10 -12.19
CA GLY A 61 1.16 21.92 -12.04
C GLY A 61 1.85 20.63 -11.59
N ARG A 62 3.07 20.73 -11.03
CA ARG A 62 3.82 19.58 -10.46
C ARG A 62 3.07 18.87 -9.34
N ALA A 63 2.45 19.63 -8.43
CA ALA A 63 1.77 19.07 -7.25
C ALA A 63 0.55 18.20 -7.64
N ASP A 64 -0.28 18.66 -8.56
CA ASP A 64 -1.44 17.89 -9.03
C ASP A 64 -1.05 16.65 -9.83
N ARG A 65 -0.01 16.75 -10.68
CA ARG A 65 0.54 15.58 -11.38
C ARG A 65 1.14 14.56 -10.42
N ASP A 66 1.90 15.00 -9.43
CA ASP A 66 2.47 14.13 -8.39
C ASP A 66 1.35 13.43 -7.61
N ARG A 67 0.30 14.15 -7.23
CA ARG A 67 -0.87 13.58 -6.55
C ARG A 67 -1.58 12.54 -7.41
N ALA A 68 -1.86 12.85 -8.68
CA ALA A 68 -2.50 11.91 -9.59
C ALA A 68 -1.68 10.62 -9.77
N ARG A 69 -0.34 10.73 -9.81
CA ARG A 69 0.56 9.58 -9.85
C ARG A 69 0.51 8.74 -8.59
N VAL A 70 0.51 9.36 -7.40
CA VAL A 70 0.38 8.64 -6.13
C VAL A 70 -0.96 7.91 -6.08
N LEU A 71 -2.07 8.56 -6.46
CA LEU A 71 -3.39 7.91 -6.52
C LEU A 71 -3.42 6.74 -7.51
N ALA A 72 -2.76 6.86 -8.66
CA ALA A 72 -2.63 5.76 -9.61
C ALA A 72 -1.85 4.58 -9.03
N ALA A 73 -0.72 4.83 -8.35
CA ALA A 73 0.07 3.80 -7.69
C ALA A 73 -0.71 3.08 -6.58
N LEU A 74 -1.45 3.82 -5.75
CA LEU A 74 -2.30 3.24 -4.70
C LEU A 74 -3.41 2.34 -5.27
N ARG A 75 -3.97 2.70 -6.43
CA ARG A 75 -4.95 1.86 -7.15
C ARG A 75 -4.30 0.58 -7.66
N THR A 76 -3.11 0.66 -8.26
CA THR A 76 -2.36 -0.53 -8.68
C THR A 76 -2.08 -1.47 -7.51
N VAL A 77 -1.64 -0.93 -6.37
CA VAL A 77 -1.45 -1.71 -5.13
C VAL A 77 -2.76 -2.39 -4.72
N THR A 78 -3.87 -1.62 -4.67
CA THR A 78 -5.20 -2.14 -4.33
C THR A 78 -5.63 -3.29 -5.25
N GLU A 79 -5.41 -3.16 -6.55
CA GLU A 79 -5.73 -4.21 -7.53
C GLU A 79 -4.91 -5.48 -7.30
N ARG A 80 -3.61 -5.34 -7.04
CA ARG A 80 -2.71 -6.46 -6.72
C ARG A 80 -3.11 -7.17 -5.43
N LEU A 81 -3.49 -6.42 -4.39
CA LEU A 81 -3.99 -6.98 -3.13
C LEU A 81 -5.31 -7.73 -3.32
N ASN A 82 -6.25 -7.16 -4.07
CA ASN A 82 -7.52 -7.83 -4.40
C ASN A 82 -7.32 -9.08 -5.27
N HIS A 83 -6.31 -9.10 -6.13
CA HIS A 83 -5.92 -10.30 -6.86
C HIS A 83 -5.39 -11.39 -5.92
N GLY A 84 -4.47 -11.03 -5.00
CA GLY A 84 -3.99 -11.95 -3.96
C GLY A 84 -5.13 -12.51 -3.09
N LEU A 85 -6.12 -11.68 -2.74
CA LEU A 85 -7.25 -12.10 -1.92
C LEU A 85 -8.12 -13.16 -2.62
N ARG A 86 -8.33 -13.01 -3.93
CA ARG A 86 -9.08 -13.98 -4.75
C ARG A 86 -8.35 -15.31 -4.90
N ASN A 87 -7.02 -15.29 -4.87
CA ASN A 87 -6.18 -16.47 -5.06
C ASN A 87 -5.64 -17.09 -3.76
N ALA A 88 -5.95 -16.50 -2.60
CA ALA A 88 -5.43 -16.94 -1.30
C ALA A 88 -5.66 -18.43 -1.01
N ALA A 89 -6.76 -19.00 -1.49
CA ALA A 89 -7.09 -20.43 -1.32
C ALA A 89 -6.30 -21.38 -2.23
N SER A 90 -5.61 -20.84 -3.25
CA SER A 90 -4.76 -21.62 -4.16
C SER A 90 -3.34 -21.80 -3.59
N ASP A 91 -2.84 -20.80 -2.88
CA ASP A 91 -1.45 -20.75 -2.41
C ASP A 91 -1.30 -21.22 -0.95
N TYR A 92 -2.39 -21.21 -0.18
CA TYR A 92 -2.41 -21.51 1.25
C TYR A 92 -3.60 -22.38 1.63
N SER A 93 -3.52 -23.07 2.77
CA SER A 93 -4.62 -23.87 3.31
C SER A 93 -4.84 -23.65 4.81
N GLY A 94 -6.04 -23.99 5.30
CA GLY A 94 -6.38 -23.93 6.72
C GLY A 94 -6.20 -22.54 7.36
N ASP A 95 -5.58 -22.52 8.52
CA ASP A 95 -5.31 -21.30 9.29
C ASP A 95 -4.35 -20.34 8.56
N GLU A 96 -3.39 -20.87 7.79
CA GLU A 96 -2.47 -20.05 6.99
C GLU A 96 -3.24 -19.24 5.94
N ALA A 97 -4.19 -19.86 5.23
CA ALA A 97 -5.05 -19.15 4.28
C ALA A 97 -5.95 -18.12 4.95
N THR A 98 -6.32 -18.33 6.22
CA THR A 98 -7.10 -17.37 6.99
C THR A 98 -6.25 -16.17 7.38
N GLY A 99 -5.06 -16.41 7.94
CA GLY A 99 -4.11 -15.36 8.26
C GLY A 99 -3.70 -14.54 7.05
N TYR A 100 -3.46 -15.19 5.91
CA TYR A 100 -3.13 -14.50 4.66
C TYR A 100 -4.25 -13.56 4.19
N ARG A 101 -5.51 -14.03 4.18
CA ARG A 101 -6.65 -13.18 3.82
C ARG A 101 -6.81 -11.99 4.77
N ASP A 102 -6.63 -12.20 6.07
CA ASP A 102 -6.76 -11.13 7.06
C ASP A 102 -5.61 -10.13 6.98
N GLY A 103 -4.38 -10.57 6.71
CA GLY A 103 -3.25 -9.68 6.43
C GLY A 103 -3.48 -8.83 5.17
N LEU A 104 -4.07 -9.41 4.11
CA LEU A 104 -4.42 -8.65 2.90
C LEU A 104 -5.52 -7.62 3.15
N ARG A 105 -6.49 -7.92 4.01
CA ARG A 105 -7.53 -6.96 4.42
C ARG A 105 -6.94 -5.79 5.19
N VAL A 106 -6.05 -6.05 6.14
CA VAL A 106 -5.31 -5.00 6.85
C VAL A 106 -4.54 -4.11 5.87
N ALA A 107 -3.85 -4.71 4.89
CA ALA A 107 -3.14 -3.95 3.87
C ALA A 107 -4.09 -3.08 3.03
N LEU A 108 -5.24 -3.62 2.60
CA LEU A 108 -6.25 -2.87 1.86
C LEU A 108 -6.80 -1.67 2.66
N ASP A 109 -7.06 -1.85 3.96
CA ASP A 109 -7.55 -0.77 4.83
C ASP A 109 -6.51 0.36 4.96
N LEU A 110 -5.22 0.00 5.12
CA LEU A 110 -4.12 0.97 5.16
C LEU A 110 -3.94 1.70 3.83
N THR A 111 -4.05 0.99 2.70
CA THR A 111 -3.99 1.59 1.37
C THR A 111 -5.17 2.54 1.12
N ALA A 112 -6.38 2.15 1.52
CA ALA A 112 -7.58 2.98 1.37
C ALA A 112 -7.54 4.23 2.27
N GLU A 113 -7.02 4.12 3.50
CA GLU A 113 -6.76 5.27 4.36
C GLU A 113 -5.77 6.23 3.70
N ARG A 114 -4.69 5.71 3.13
CA ARG A 114 -3.70 6.53 2.42
C ARG A 114 -4.31 7.23 1.21
N GLU A 115 -5.11 6.53 0.42
CA GLU A 115 -5.81 7.12 -0.74
C GLU A 115 -6.72 8.27 -0.31
N ARG A 116 -7.47 8.10 0.79
CA ARG A 116 -8.33 9.16 1.35
C ARG A 116 -7.53 10.38 1.78
N VAL A 117 -6.39 10.20 2.46
CA VAL A 117 -5.50 11.31 2.86
C VAL A 117 -4.98 12.07 1.64
N VAL A 118 -4.48 11.36 0.62
CA VAL A 118 -3.94 11.97 -0.61
C VAL A 118 -5.03 12.69 -1.40
N ALA A 119 -6.23 12.13 -1.47
CA ALA A 119 -7.37 12.76 -2.14
C ALA A 119 -7.83 14.05 -1.44
N ALA A 120 -7.81 14.07 -0.10
CA ALA A 120 -8.25 15.22 0.71
C ALA A 120 -7.32 16.45 0.60
N GLN A 121 -6.04 16.25 0.25
CA GLN A 121 -5.07 17.34 0.03
C GLN A 121 -5.49 18.31 -1.10
N ALA A 122 -6.49 17.97 -1.91
CA ALA A 122 -7.05 18.84 -2.96
C ALA A 122 -7.88 20.02 -2.42
N GLY A 123 -8.22 20.02 -1.14
CA GLY A 123 -9.25 20.89 -0.55
C GLY A 123 -8.75 22.05 0.31
N GLU A 124 -7.45 22.22 0.54
CA GLU A 124 -6.94 23.38 1.29
C GLU A 124 -6.77 24.58 0.36
N PRO A 125 -7.64 25.62 0.44
CA PRO A 125 -7.38 26.85 -0.27
C PRO A 125 -6.05 27.43 0.24
N ALA A 126 -5.19 27.85 -0.68
CA ALA A 126 -4.01 28.65 -0.38
C ALA A 126 -4.44 29.79 0.57
N ARG A 127 -3.96 29.76 1.81
CA ARG A 127 -4.10 30.91 2.70
C ARG A 127 -3.29 32.03 2.08
N VAL A 128 -3.98 32.91 1.35
CA VAL A 128 -3.46 34.21 0.95
C VAL A 128 -3.36 35.04 2.22
N GLY A 129 -2.13 35.20 2.71
CA GLY A 129 -1.76 36.17 3.73
C GLY A 129 -1.24 37.44 3.10
#